data_AF-A0A8J2YBB1-F1
#
_entry.id   AF-A0A8J2YBB1-F1
#
_cell.length_a   1.000
_cell.length_b   1.000
_cell.length_c   1.000
_cell.angle_alpha   90.00
_cell.angle_beta   90.00
_cell.angle_gamma   90.00
#
_symmetry.space_group_name_H-M   'P 1'
#
loop_
_entity.id
_entity.type
_entity.pdbx_description
1 polymer ?
#
loop_
_entity_poly.entity_id
_entity_poly.type
_entity_poly.pdbx_seq_one_letter_code
_entity_poly.pdbx_strand_id
1 'polypeptide(L)'
;MKKLILPTTFIAVMLLLFSCKTYTIPTDSFREQMIKTETRNLKEVEINNPLNFHNIKYHSNNLNQIIVLDKDGKKMYLKNSPSIEMRVTHMNGKKFHLYFDTVILENDTLKGGRSRFIQGLSREIPMDSIVKIEVQDGGKKFNYQN
;
A
#
# COMPACT_ATOMS: atom_id res chain seq x y z
N MET A 1 -8.36 12.83 -55.72
CA MET A 1 -7.70 12.61 -54.41
C MET A 1 -8.78 12.54 -53.33
N LYS A 2 -9.08 11.34 -52.81
CA LYS A 2 -10.17 11.15 -51.82
C LYS A 2 -9.67 11.63 -50.46
N LYS A 3 -10.35 12.62 -49.87
CA LYS A 3 -10.06 13.13 -48.52
C LYS A 3 -10.36 12.01 -47.52
N LEU A 4 -9.33 11.58 -46.80
CA LEU A 4 -9.46 10.68 -45.67
C LEU A 4 -10.01 11.50 -44.50
N ILE A 5 -11.33 11.50 -44.32
CA ILE A 5 -11.97 12.12 -43.15
C ILE A 5 -11.90 11.09 -42.03
N LEU A 6 -10.87 11.19 -41.20
CA LEU A 6 -10.76 10.38 -39.99
C LEU A 6 -11.86 10.86 -39.01
N PRO A 7 -12.79 10.00 -38.56
CA PRO A 7 -13.85 10.43 -37.67
C PRO A 7 -13.25 10.79 -36.30
N THR A 8 -13.40 12.06 -35.92
CA THR A 8 -12.94 12.66 -34.66
C THR A 8 -13.61 12.08 -33.40
N THR A 9 -14.45 11.06 -33.52
CA THR A 9 -15.18 10.41 -32.42
C THR A 9 -14.45 9.24 -31.77
N PHE A 10 -13.29 8.79 -32.28
CA PHE A 10 -12.62 7.58 -31.78
C PHE A 10 -11.57 7.81 -30.68
N ILE A 11 -11.17 9.06 -30.38
CA ILE A 11 -10.11 9.37 -29.41
C ILE A 11 -10.66 9.47 -27.96
N ALA A 12 -11.97 9.55 -27.77
CA ALA A 12 -12.59 9.74 -26.45
C ALA A 12 -12.75 8.47 -25.60
N VAL A 13 -12.58 7.27 -26.18
CA VAL A 13 -12.87 5.99 -25.49
C VAL A 13 -11.62 5.37 -24.83
N MET A 14 -10.42 5.88 -25.11
CA MET A 14 -9.16 5.32 -24.60
C MET A 14 -8.67 5.99 -23.31
N LEU A 15 -9.60 6.40 -22.44
CA LEU A 15 -9.35 6.77 -21.05
C LEU A 15 -10.09 5.80 -20.12
N LEU A 16 -10.09 4.50 -20.44
CA LEU A 16 -10.47 3.47 -19.48
C LEU A 16 -9.47 3.53 -18.34
N LEU A 17 -9.87 4.28 -17.31
CA LEU A 17 -9.22 4.49 -16.04
C LEU A 17 -8.78 3.14 -15.48
N PHE A 18 -7.49 2.84 -15.57
CA PHE A 18 -6.86 1.76 -14.80
C PHE A 18 -6.89 2.16 -13.31
N SER A 19 -8.08 2.13 -12.72
CA SER A 19 -8.27 2.33 -11.29
C SER A 19 -7.68 1.11 -10.59
N CYS A 20 -6.60 1.32 -9.84
CA CYS A 20 -6.02 0.28 -9.02
C CYS A 20 -7.07 -0.17 -7.98
N LYS A 21 -7.30 -1.48 -7.90
CA LYS A 21 -8.32 -2.03 -7.00
C LYS A 21 -7.95 -1.72 -5.56
N THR A 22 -8.81 -0.96 -4.89
CA THR A 22 -8.70 -0.64 -3.47
C THR A 22 -9.49 -1.65 -2.64
N TYR A 23 -8.93 -2.05 -1.52
CA TYR A 23 -9.52 -2.96 -0.55
C TYR A 23 -9.57 -2.28 0.82
N THR A 24 -10.44 -2.76 1.70
CA THR A 24 -10.50 -2.30 3.09
C THR A 24 -10.00 -3.37 4.04
N ILE A 25 -9.50 -2.95 5.20
CA ILE A 25 -9.17 -3.86 6.31
C ILE A 25 -9.96 -3.35 7.52
N PRO A 26 -10.90 -4.12 8.09
CA PRO A 26 -11.50 -3.79 9.37
C PRO A 26 -10.40 -3.62 10.44
N THR A 27 -10.54 -2.65 11.33
CA THR A 27 -9.51 -2.31 12.34
C THR A 27 -9.16 -3.50 13.24
N ASP A 28 -10.14 -4.30 13.64
CA ASP A 28 -9.92 -5.49 14.46
C ASP A 28 -9.17 -6.57 13.67
N SER A 29 -9.55 -6.78 12.41
CA SER A 29 -8.84 -7.71 11.53
C SER A 29 -7.41 -7.25 11.23
N PHE A 30 -7.18 -5.94 11.11
CA PHE A 30 -5.83 -5.39 11.00
C PHE A 30 -5.03 -5.69 12.26
N ARG A 31 -5.58 -5.40 13.44
CA ARG A 31 -4.94 -5.66 14.74
C ARG A 31 -4.54 -7.12 14.86
N GLU A 32 -5.46 -8.06 14.62
CA GLU A 32 -5.21 -9.50 14.66
C GLU A 32 -4.06 -9.94 13.75
N GLN A 33 -4.03 -9.42 12.51
CA GLN A 33 -2.99 -9.74 11.54
C GLN A 33 -1.62 -9.17 11.94
N MET A 34 -1.59 -8.01 12.59
CA MET A 34 -0.37 -7.26 12.90
C MET A 34 0.22 -7.55 14.29
N ILE A 35 -0.47 -8.28 15.17
CA ILE A 35 0.09 -8.66 16.50
C ILE A 35 1.45 -9.38 16.39
N LYS A 36 1.73 -10.05 15.26
CA LYS A 36 2.99 -10.76 15.05
C LYS A 36 4.10 -9.91 14.39
N THR A 37 3.82 -8.65 14.05
CA THR A 37 4.70 -7.80 13.24
C THR A 37 5.45 -6.76 14.06
N GLU A 38 5.77 -7.03 15.33
CA GLU A 38 6.57 -6.13 16.18
C GLU A 38 7.99 -5.87 15.64
N THR A 39 8.64 -4.79 16.08
CA THR A 39 9.98 -4.36 15.65
C THR A 39 11.02 -5.50 15.64
N ARG A 40 10.98 -6.39 16.63
CA ARG A 40 11.89 -7.55 16.75
C ARG A 40 11.72 -8.62 15.67
N ASN A 41 10.61 -8.60 14.94
CA ASN A 41 10.26 -9.58 13.91
C ASN A 41 10.40 -8.99 12.49
N LEU A 42 10.97 -7.80 12.37
CA LEU A 42 11.25 -7.17 11.09
C LEU A 42 12.39 -7.91 10.36
N LYS A 43 12.27 -7.99 9.04
CA LYS A 43 13.32 -8.50 8.15
C LYS A 43 13.94 -7.35 7.37
N GLU A 44 15.27 -7.34 7.27
CA GLU A 44 15.92 -6.49 6.29
C GLU A 44 15.60 -7.02 4.89
N VAL A 45 15.23 -6.10 3.99
CA VAL A 45 14.91 -6.39 2.60
C VAL A 45 15.55 -5.35 1.70
N GLU A 46 15.76 -5.73 0.45
CA GLU A 46 16.26 -4.87 -0.60
C GLU A 46 15.24 -4.81 -1.75
N ILE A 47 15.00 -3.63 -2.32
CA ILE A 47 14.11 -3.45 -3.47
C ILE A 47 14.81 -2.69 -4.58
N ASN A 48 14.37 -2.90 -5.83
CA ASN A 48 14.86 -2.10 -6.94
C ASN A 48 14.48 -0.62 -6.75
N ASN A 49 15.31 0.27 -7.30
CA ASN A 49 15.02 1.69 -7.35
C ASN A 49 14.54 2.08 -8.76
N PRO A 50 13.25 2.45 -8.95
CA PRO A 50 12.71 2.85 -10.25
C PRO A 50 13.37 4.12 -10.83
N LEU A 51 14.13 4.88 -10.03
CA LEU A 51 14.87 6.06 -10.45
C LEU A 51 16.29 5.71 -10.95
N ASN A 52 16.59 4.43 -11.18
CA ASN A 52 17.88 3.93 -11.71
C ASN A 52 19.11 4.28 -10.86
N PHE A 53 18.94 4.42 -9.54
CA PHE A 53 20.05 4.43 -8.59
C PHE A 53 20.32 3.02 -8.04
N HIS A 54 21.15 2.93 -6.99
CA HIS A 54 21.27 1.75 -6.17
C HIS A 54 19.93 1.31 -5.59
N ASN A 55 19.80 0.02 -5.37
CA ASN A 55 18.69 -0.59 -4.65
C ASN A 55 18.51 0.03 -3.26
N ILE A 56 17.29 -0.07 -2.76
CA ILE A 56 16.88 0.53 -1.48
C ILE A 56 16.76 -0.58 -0.45
N LYS A 57 17.52 -0.46 0.64
CA LYS A 57 17.41 -1.35 1.82
C LYS A 57 16.49 -0.73 2.88
N TYR A 58 15.69 -1.55 3.55
CA TYR A 58 14.85 -1.15 4.68
C TYR A 58 14.36 -2.37 5.46
N HIS A 59 13.68 -2.11 6.58
CA HIS A 59 13.05 -3.15 7.39
C HIS A 59 11.58 -3.32 7.00
N SER A 60 11.20 -4.55 6.65
CA SER A 60 9.85 -4.95 6.25
C SER A 60 9.23 -5.89 7.28
N ASN A 61 7.91 -5.86 7.42
CA ASN A 61 7.18 -6.81 8.24
C ASN A 61 7.26 -8.22 7.65
N ASN A 62 7.01 -9.21 8.50
CA ASN A 62 7.12 -10.62 8.17
C ASN A 62 5.84 -11.22 7.56
N LEU A 63 4.83 -10.41 7.22
CA LEU A 63 3.61 -10.92 6.60
C LEU A 63 3.87 -11.34 5.16
N ASN A 64 3.40 -12.53 4.80
CA ASN A 64 3.42 -13.01 3.42
C ASN A 64 2.16 -12.60 2.65
N GLN A 65 1.03 -12.51 3.36
CA GLN A 65 -0.28 -12.18 2.80
C GLN A 65 -1.05 -11.25 3.72
N ILE A 66 -1.99 -10.51 3.14
CA ILE A 66 -2.88 -9.57 3.79
C ILE A 66 -4.31 -10.04 3.52
N ILE A 67 -5.08 -10.23 4.58
CA ILE A 67 -6.50 -10.53 4.53
C ILE A 67 -7.24 -9.20 4.45
N VAL A 68 -7.98 -9.00 3.37
CA VAL A 68 -8.68 -7.74 3.06
C VAL A 68 -10.11 -8.02 2.63
N LEU A 69 -10.94 -6.98 2.60
CA LEU A 69 -12.28 -7.00 2.00
C LEU A 69 -12.28 -6.21 0.70
N ASP A 70 -12.91 -6.73 -0.34
CA ASP A 70 -13.20 -5.94 -1.53
C ASP A 70 -14.41 -5.02 -1.34
N LYS A 71 -14.76 -4.28 -2.40
CA LYS A 71 -15.89 -3.33 -2.40
C LYS A 71 -17.24 -3.98 -2.09
N ASP A 72 -17.38 -5.28 -2.32
CA ASP A 72 -18.62 -6.05 -2.12
C ASP A 72 -18.59 -6.76 -0.75
N GLY A 73 -17.58 -6.49 0.09
CA GLY A 73 -17.39 -7.09 1.41
C GLY A 73 -16.82 -8.52 1.36
N LYS A 74 -16.38 -8.99 0.18
CA LYS A 74 -15.82 -10.34 0.04
C LYS A 74 -14.39 -10.38 0.55
N LYS A 75 -14.08 -11.38 1.39
CA LYS A 75 -12.71 -11.64 1.86
C LYS A 75 -11.80 -12.04 0.68
N MET A 76 -10.67 -11.36 0.57
CA MET A 76 -9.62 -11.59 -0.42
C MET A 76 -8.26 -11.70 0.27
N TYR A 77 -7.30 -12.32 -0.40
CA TYR A 77 -5.93 -12.48 0.08
C TYR A 77 -4.99 -11.76 -0.90
N LEU A 78 -4.33 -10.71 -0.44
CA LEU A 78 -3.30 -10.00 -1.21
C LEU A 78 -1.93 -10.51 -0.79
N LYS A 79 -1.05 -10.75 -1.76
CA LYS A 79 0.37 -10.99 -1.47
C LYS A 79 0.99 -9.71 -0.95
N ASN A 80 1.70 -9.77 0.18
CA ASN A 80 2.43 -8.61 0.67
C ASN A 80 3.62 -8.33 -0.26
N SER A 81 3.84 -7.06 -0.57
CA SER A 81 4.84 -6.62 -1.54
C SER A 81 5.23 -5.17 -1.28
N PRO A 82 6.36 -4.71 -1.83
CA PRO A 82 6.76 -3.31 -1.71
C PRO A 82 5.92 -2.36 -2.59
N SER A 83 5.00 -2.87 -3.41
CA SER A 83 4.06 -2.06 -4.18
C SER A 83 2.76 -1.78 -3.43
N ILE A 84 2.47 -2.50 -2.34
CA ILE A 84 1.25 -2.28 -1.56
C ILE A 84 1.34 -0.98 -0.77
N GLU A 85 0.40 -0.08 -1.07
CA GLU A 85 0.21 1.17 -0.36
C GLU A 85 -0.98 1.04 0.60
N MET A 86 -0.84 1.68 1.75
CA MET A 86 -1.86 1.75 2.79
C MET A 86 -2.30 3.20 2.98
N ARG A 87 -3.60 3.41 3.14
CA ARG A 87 -4.18 4.67 3.57
C ARG A 87 -4.92 4.49 4.88
N VAL A 88 -4.58 5.32 5.86
CA VAL A 88 -5.24 5.38 7.16
C VAL A 88 -6.04 6.67 7.24
N THR A 89 -7.34 6.57 7.48
CA THR A 89 -8.20 7.72 7.78
C THR A 89 -8.34 7.85 9.28
N HIS A 90 -7.87 8.97 9.83
CA HIS A 90 -7.94 9.29 11.25
C HIS A 90 -9.29 9.93 11.60
N MET A 91 -9.72 9.85 12.86
CA MET A 91 -10.99 10.41 13.35
C MET A 91 -11.21 11.90 13.06
N ASN A 92 -10.12 12.67 12.92
CA ASN A 92 -10.16 14.09 12.53
C ASN A 92 -10.24 14.32 11.01
N GLY A 93 -10.51 13.28 10.22
CA GLY A 93 -10.61 13.33 8.76
C GLY A 93 -9.28 13.33 8.00
N LYS A 94 -8.12 13.45 8.69
CA LYS A 94 -6.80 13.41 8.02
C LYS A 94 -6.53 12.02 7.46
N LYS A 95 -5.91 11.99 6.28
CA LYS A 95 -5.51 10.75 5.59
C LYS A 95 -3.99 10.64 5.59
N PHE A 96 -3.49 9.48 6.02
CA PHE A 96 -2.06 9.18 6.04
C PHE A 96 -1.77 8.07 5.04
N HIS A 97 -0.72 8.26 4.24
CA HIS A 97 -0.26 7.30 3.25
C HIS A 97 1.02 6.64 3.74
N LEU A 98 1.03 5.31 3.73
CA LEU A 98 2.12 4.47 4.21
C LEU A 98 2.39 3.35 3.21
N TYR A 99 3.56 2.75 3.30
CA TYR A 99 3.87 1.51 2.60
C TYR A 99 3.56 0.32 3.50
N PHE A 100 2.63 -0.55 3.08
CA PHE A 100 2.06 -1.56 3.97
C PHE A 100 3.10 -2.53 4.53
N ASP A 101 4.04 -2.96 3.69
CA ASP A 101 5.11 -3.87 4.10
C ASP A 101 6.08 -3.25 5.14
N THR A 102 6.04 -1.94 5.37
CA THR A 102 6.80 -1.29 6.46
C THR A 102 6.00 -1.13 7.74
N VAL A 103 4.71 -1.48 7.72
CA VAL A 103 3.80 -1.25 8.84
C VAL A 103 4.02 -2.31 9.92
N ILE A 104 4.02 -1.86 11.17
CA ILE A 104 4.06 -2.69 12.37
C ILE A 104 2.99 -2.21 13.36
N LEU A 105 2.62 -3.08 14.29
CA LEU A 105 1.79 -2.71 15.43
C LEU A 105 2.58 -2.93 16.72
N GLU A 106 2.75 -1.89 17.52
CA GLU A 106 3.49 -1.92 18.79
C GLU A 106 2.75 -1.07 19.81
N ASN A 107 2.47 -1.63 21.00
CA ASN A 107 1.73 -0.94 22.07
C ASN A 107 0.46 -0.25 21.58
N ASP A 108 -0.32 -0.97 20.78
CA ASP A 108 -1.54 -0.48 20.14
C ASP A 108 -1.39 0.77 19.25
N THR A 109 -0.18 1.01 18.77
CA THR A 109 0.17 2.10 17.89
C THR A 109 0.67 1.54 16.57
N LEU A 110 -0.02 1.90 15.49
CA LEU A 110 0.42 1.61 14.14
C LEU A 110 1.62 2.48 13.82
N LYS A 111 2.73 1.87 13.41
CA LYS A 111 3.90 2.59 12.89
C LYS A 111 4.16 2.17 11.45
N GLY A 112 4.49 3.11 10.56
CA GLY A 112 4.78 2.76 9.16
C GLY A 112 5.57 3.83 8.43
N GLY A 113 6.32 3.41 7.41
CA GLY A 113 7.12 4.27 6.54
C GLY A 113 6.28 5.04 5.51
N ARG A 114 6.62 6.31 5.31
CA ARG A 114 5.94 7.23 4.38
C ARG A 114 6.68 7.41 3.05
N SER A 115 7.93 6.97 2.98
CA SER A 115 8.79 7.11 1.79
C SER A 115 9.62 5.85 1.61
N ARG A 116 9.82 5.43 0.36
CA ARG A 116 10.85 4.43 0.01
C ARG A 116 12.25 5.03 -0.04
N PHE A 117 12.35 6.32 -0.35
CA PHE A 117 13.64 6.96 -0.62
C PHE A 117 14.28 7.60 0.61
N ILE A 118 13.47 7.91 1.64
CA ILE A 118 13.94 8.55 2.86
C ILE A 118 13.69 7.60 4.02
N GLN A 119 14.75 6.92 4.46
CA GLN A 119 14.70 6.06 5.64
C GLN A 119 14.40 6.89 6.90
N GLY A 120 13.68 6.30 7.85
CA GLY A 120 13.30 6.97 9.11
C GLY A 120 12.10 7.92 9.00
N LEU A 121 11.59 8.23 7.80
CA LEU A 121 10.36 8.99 7.65
C LEU A 121 9.15 8.08 7.92
N SER A 122 8.79 7.95 9.20
CA SER A 122 7.67 7.15 9.66
C SER A 122 6.49 8.00 10.14
N ARG A 123 5.36 7.33 10.39
CA ARG A 123 4.21 7.87 11.08
C ARG A 123 3.79 6.90 12.16
N GLU A 124 3.39 7.45 13.30
CA GLU A 124 2.73 6.72 14.37
C GLU A 124 1.27 7.16 14.47
N ILE A 125 0.36 6.20 14.61
CA ILE A 125 -1.09 6.41 14.67
C ILE A 125 -1.68 5.45 15.71
N PRO A 126 -2.21 5.95 16.83
CA PRO A 126 -2.94 5.12 17.79
C PRO A 126 -4.11 4.40 17.12
N MET A 127 -4.30 3.11 17.39
CA MET A 127 -5.32 2.31 16.71
C MET A 127 -6.76 2.79 16.98
N ASP A 128 -7.02 3.28 18.19
CA ASP A 128 -8.31 3.87 18.59
C ASP A 128 -8.66 5.15 17.81
N SER A 129 -7.67 5.77 17.18
CA SER A 129 -7.83 6.96 16.36
C SER A 129 -8.13 6.69 14.89
N ILE A 130 -8.12 5.42 14.48
CA ILE A 130 -8.30 4.99 13.09
C ILE A 130 -9.77 4.70 12.78
N VAL A 131 -10.32 5.41 11.80
CA VAL A 131 -11.69 5.19 11.30
C VAL A 131 -11.72 4.20 10.14
N LYS A 132 -10.69 4.21 9.29
CA LYS A 132 -10.65 3.38 8.08
C LYS A 132 -9.24 3.03 7.68
N ILE A 133 -9.03 1.78 7.30
CA ILE A 133 -7.82 1.31 6.64
C ILE A 133 -8.18 0.86 5.23
N GLU A 134 -7.46 1.41 4.25
CA GLU A 134 -7.53 1.01 2.85
C GLU A 134 -6.16 0.54 2.40
N VAL A 135 -6.12 -0.47 1.53
CA VAL A 135 -4.89 -0.90 0.85
C VAL A 135 -5.12 -1.05 -0.65
N GLN A 136 -4.09 -0.79 -1.43
CA GLN A 136 -4.12 -0.91 -2.87
C GLN A 136 -2.73 -1.33 -3.37
N ASP A 137 -2.69 -2.03 -4.50
CA ASP A 137 -1.45 -2.13 -5.26
C ASP A 137 -1.26 -0.80 -6.00
N GLY A 138 -0.24 -0.03 -5.61
CA GLY A 138 0.02 1.29 -6.19
C GLY A 138 0.51 1.23 -7.64
N GLY A 139 0.71 0.03 -8.21
CA GLY A 139 1.22 -0.16 -9.57
C GLY A 139 2.68 0.30 -9.75
N LYS A 140 3.32 0.72 -8.65
CA LYS A 140 4.73 1.12 -8.64
C LYS A 140 5.58 -0.13 -8.84
N LYS A 141 6.55 -0.04 -9.75
CA LYS A 141 7.47 -1.14 -10.10
C LYS A 141 8.54 -1.38 -9.02
N PHE A 142 8.15 -1.41 -7.75
CA PHE A 142 9.00 -1.86 -6.67
C PHE A 142 8.88 -3.38 -6.54
N ASN A 143 10.01 -4.06 -6.45
CA ASN A 143 10.13 -5.50 -6.34
C ASN A 143 11.30 -5.83 -5.42
N TYR A 144 11.10 -6.81 -4.55
CA TYR A 144 12.19 -7.36 -3.74
C TYR A 144 13.30 -7.89 -4.65
N GLN A 145 14.54 -7.54 -4.32
CA GLN A 145 15.75 -8.08 -4.90
C GLN A 145 16.22 -9.16 -3.92
N ASN A 146 16.13 -10.42 -4.33
CA ASN A 146 16.60 -11.55 -3.51
C ASN A 146 18.12 -11.58 -3.45
#